data_AF-A0A6G1AV85-F1
#
_entry.id   AF-A0A6G1AV85-F1
#
_cell.length_a   1.000
_cell.length_b   1.000
_cell.length_c   1.000
_cell.angle_alpha   90.00
_cell.angle_beta   90.00
_cell.angle_gamma   90.00
#
_symmetry.space_group_name_H-M   'P 1'
#
loop_
_entity.id
_entity.type
_entity.pdbx_description
1 polymer ?
#
loop_
_entity_poly.entity_id
_entity_poly.type
_entity_poly.pdbx_seq_one_letter_code
_entity_poly.pdbx_strand_id
1 'polypeptide(L)'
;GIRIGKEKVKLSLFADDMILYIENPTDSTRSLLELIHEFSKVAGYKIKVQKLVAFLYTNNEATEREIEKLIPFTIAQKFIKYFGINLTKDIKDLYDENYRKFMKEIEEDTKKWKNIPRSCIGRVNIVKMSLLSKAIYTFNAIPIKI
;
A
#
# COMPACT_ATOMS: atom_id res chain seq x y z
N GLY A 1 15.17 6.63 -5.78
CA GLY A 1 15.21 6.24 -4.36
C GLY A 1 14.80 7.44 -3.52
N ILE A 2 14.01 7.24 -2.48
CA ILE A 2 13.53 8.34 -1.63
C ILE A 2 14.53 8.65 -0.50
N ARG A 3 14.60 9.90 -0.06
CA ARG A 3 15.43 10.29 1.09
C ARG A 3 14.56 10.30 2.35
N ILE A 4 14.96 9.52 3.35
CA ILE A 4 14.32 9.47 4.67
C ILE A 4 15.37 9.84 5.70
N GLY A 5 15.24 11.02 6.32
CA GLY A 5 16.26 11.57 7.20
C GLY A 5 17.61 11.71 6.48
N LYS A 6 18.63 10.99 6.97
CA LYS A 6 19.98 10.98 6.38
C LYS A 6 20.19 9.87 5.35
N GLU A 7 19.26 8.93 5.24
CA GLU A 7 19.42 7.73 4.42
C GLU A 7 18.66 7.83 3.10
N LYS A 8 19.18 7.18 2.04
CA LYS A 8 18.50 7.04 0.75
C LYS A 8 17.95 5.64 0.63
N VAL A 9 16.63 5.51 0.75
CA VAL A 9 15.92 4.23 0.64
C VAL A 9 15.56 3.98 -0.82
N LYS A 10 15.98 2.82 -1.34
CA LYS A 10 15.69 2.39 -2.72
C LYS A 10 14.71 1.23 -2.77
N LEU A 11 14.60 0.46 -1.69
CA LEU A 11 13.93 -0.82 -1.64
C LEU A 11 13.37 -1.04 -0.22
N SER A 12 12.11 -1.47 -0.15
CA SER A 12 11.46 -1.98 1.05
C SER A 12 10.97 -3.40 0.78
N LEU A 13 11.23 -4.32 1.71
CA LEU A 13 10.91 -5.74 1.58
C LEU A 13 10.16 -6.20 2.83
N PHE A 14 9.11 -6.99 2.64
CA PHE A 14 8.47 -7.73 3.73
C PHE A 14 7.93 -9.06 3.19
N ALA A 15 8.47 -10.17 3.69
CA ALA A 15 8.21 -11.51 3.13
C ALA A 15 8.43 -11.53 1.60
N ASP A 16 7.40 -11.87 0.83
CA ASP A 16 7.41 -11.90 -0.64
C ASP A 16 7.00 -10.58 -1.31
N ASP A 17 6.52 -9.60 -0.54
CA ASP A 17 6.14 -8.29 -1.04
C ASP A 17 7.34 -7.32 -1.10
N MET A 18 7.47 -6.62 -2.22
CA MET A 18 8.57 -5.71 -2.52
C MET A 18 8.06 -4.38 -3.07
N ILE A 19 8.53 -3.27 -2.49
CA ILE A 19 8.35 -1.92 -3.03
C ILE A 19 9.70 -1.35 -3.43
N LEU A 20 9.81 -0.87 -4.66
CA LEU A 20 11.01 -0.23 -5.18
C LEU A 20 10.75 1.24 -5.49
N TYR A 21 11.72 2.10 -5.16
CA TYR A 21 11.66 3.54 -5.38
C TYR A 21 12.61 3.99 -6.49
N ILE A 22 12.05 4.32 -7.65
CA ILE A 22 12.76 4.71 -8.87
C ILE A 22 12.61 6.22 -9.10
N GLU A 23 13.68 6.91 -9.49
CA GLU A 23 13.65 8.35 -9.82
C GLU A 23 13.40 8.59 -11.33
N ASN A 24 14.10 7.86 -12.21
CA ASN A 24 13.99 8.01 -13.66
C ASN A 24 13.34 6.75 -14.27
N PRO A 25 12.00 6.63 -14.22
CA PRO A 25 11.31 5.42 -14.65
C PRO A 25 11.59 5.05 -16.11
N THR A 26 11.71 6.03 -17.00
CA THR A 26 11.98 5.81 -18.43
C THR A 26 13.28 5.03 -18.66
N ASP A 27 14.39 5.46 -18.03
CA ASP A 27 15.69 4.83 -18.24
C ASP A 27 15.90 3.60 -17.34
N SER A 28 15.32 3.63 -16.14
CA SER A 28 15.62 2.64 -15.10
C SER A 28 14.76 1.37 -15.21
N THR A 29 13.56 1.45 -15.81
CA THR A 29 12.62 0.30 -15.84
C THR A 29 13.21 -0.89 -16.58
N ARG A 30 13.88 -0.65 -17.71
CA ARG A 30 14.51 -1.72 -18.49
C ARG A 30 15.62 -2.42 -17.68
N SER A 31 16.54 -1.63 -17.12
CA SER A 31 17.65 -2.13 -16.30
C SER A 31 17.14 -2.90 -15.08
N LEU A 32 16.05 -2.44 -14.47
CA LEU A 32 15.40 -3.13 -13.35
C LEU A 32 14.83 -4.49 -13.77
N LEU A 33 14.14 -4.54 -14.89
CA LEU A 33 13.56 -5.79 -15.42
C LEU A 33 14.65 -6.81 -15.77
N GLU A 34 15.74 -6.37 -16.37
CA GLU A 34 16.91 -7.20 -16.66
C GLU A 34 17.54 -7.73 -15.36
N LEU A 35 17.73 -6.88 -14.35
CA LEU A 35 18.26 -7.29 -13.03
C LEU A 35 17.36 -8.30 -12.33
N ILE A 36 16.04 -8.05 -12.34
CA ILE A 36 15.04 -8.97 -11.80
C ILE A 36 15.11 -10.31 -12.52
N HIS A 37 15.23 -10.29 -13.85
CA HIS A 37 15.31 -11.51 -14.66
C HIS A 37 16.57 -12.32 -14.36
N GLU A 38 17.74 -11.68 -14.26
CA GLU A 38 18.97 -12.39 -13.90
C GLU A 38 18.92 -12.94 -12.48
N PHE A 39 18.40 -12.17 -11.51
CA PHE A 39 18.18 -12.67 -10.16
C PHE A 39 17.20 -13.86 -10.15
N SER A 40 16.14 -13.80 -10.95
CA SER A 40 15.13 -14.87 -11.06
C SER A 40 15.74 -16.19 -11.51
N LYS A 41 16.71 -16.16 -12.44
CA LYS A 41 17.43 -17.36 -12.91
C LYS A 41 18.25 -18.02 -11.82
N VAL A 42 18.93 -17.22 -11.00
CA VAL A 42 19.81 -17.72 -9.93
C VAL A 42 18.97 -18.21 -8.75
N ALA A 43 17.97 -17.45 -8.32
CA ALA A 43 17.19 -17.75 -7.15
C ALA A 43 16.10 -18.83 -7.39
N GLY A 44 15.78 -19.13 -8.66
CA GLY A 44 14.74 -20.09 -9.02
C GLY A 44 13.31 -19.58 -8.81
N TYR A 45 13.13 -18.30 -8.51
CA TYR A 45 11.83 -17.66 -8.33
C TYR A 45 11.41 -16.91 -9.59
N LYS A 46 10.11 -16.87 -9.90
CA LYS A 46 9.56 -16.12 -11.04
C LYS A 46 8.66 -14.97 -10.57
N ILE A 47 8.96 -13.75 -11.00
CA ILE A 47 8.10 -12.60 -10.74
C ILE A 47 6.81 -12.72 -11.54
N LYS A 48 5.68 -12.50 -10.87
CA LYS A 48 4.36 -12.40 -11.51
C LYS A 48 4.19 -10.99 -12.06
N VAL A 49 4.59 -10.76 -13.31
CA VAL A 49 4.55 -9.45 -13.97
C VAL A 49 3.16 -8.80 -13.91
N GLN A 50 2.09 -9.59 -14.01
CA GLN A 50 0.70 -9.11 -13.92
C GLN A 50 0.32 -8.53 -12.55
N LYS A 51 1.07 -8.87 -11.49
CA LYS A 51 0.87 -8.31 -10.15
C LYS A 51 1.71 -7.06 -9.90
N LEU A 52 2.63 -6.72 -10.81
CA LEU A 52 3.42 -5.51 -10.68
C LEU A 52 2.53 -4.31 -10.96
N VAL A 53 2.56 -3.37 -10.03
CA VAL A 53 1.82 -2.12 -10.11
C VAL A 53 2.82 -0.99 -9.93
N ALA A 54 2.83 -0.06 -10.87
CA ALA A 54 3.59 1.17 -10.76
C ALA A 54 2.73 2.25 -10.11
N PHE A 55 3.34 3.07 -9.25
CA PHE A 55 2.66 4.20 -8.62
C PHE A 55 3.52 5.45 -8.82
N LEU A 56 3.04 6.37 -9.65
CA LEU A 56 3.82 7.51 -10.11
C LEU A 56 3.52 8.75 -9.26
N TYR A 57 4.58 9.31 -8.66
CA TYR A 57 4.54 10.60 -7.98
C TYR A 57 4.96 11.72 -8.95
N THR A 58 4.10 12.02 -9.92
CA THR A 58 4.27 13.17 -10.83
C THR A 58 2.98 13.98 -10.90
N ASN A 59 3.11 15.30 -10.98
CA ASN A 59 2.00 16.23 -11.20
C ASN A 59 1.81 16.57 -12.68
N ASN A 60 2.63 16.00 -13.57
CA ASN A 60 2.55 16.25 -15.01
C ASN A 60 1.84 15.09 -15.72
N GLU A 61 0.60 15.33 -16.15
CA GLU A 61 -0.21 14.33 -16.87
C GLU A 61 0.42 13.90 -18.20
N ALA A 62 1.14 14.79 -18.90
CA ALA A 62 1.80 14.44 -20.16
C ALA A 62 2.92 13.42 -19.91
N THR A 63 3.77 13.69 -18.90
CA THR A 63 4.83 12.76 -18.48
C THR A 63 4.25 11.44 -17.98
N GLU A 64 3.14 11.47 -17.24
CA GLU A 64 2.46 10.26 -16.77
C GLU A 64 2.00 9.37 -17.94
N ARG A 65 1.37 9.97 -18.96
CA ARG A 65 0.95 9.27 -20.19
C ARG A 65 2.11 8.75 -21.03
N GLU A 66 3.23 9.47 -21.06
CA GLU A 66 4.45 9.00 -21.73
C GLU A 66 5.02 7.77 -21.03
N ILE A 67 5.13 7.82 -19.70
CA ILE A 67 5.60 6.69 -18.89
C ILE A 67 4.66 5.49 -19.01
N GLU A 68 3.34 5.72 -19.04
CA GLU A 68 2.32 4.68 -19.22
C GLU A 68 2.50 3.90 -20.52
N LYS A 69 2.95 4.56 -21.59
CA LYS A 69 3.24 3.89 -22.87
C LYS A 69 4.53 3.08 -22.86
N LEU A 70 5.46 3.40 -21.96
CA LEU A 70 6.81 2.83 -21.93
C LEU A 70 6.94 1.67 -20.95
N ILE A 71 6.18 1.69 -19.84
CA ILE A 71 6.29 0.68 -18.79
C ILE A 71 5.31 -0.48 -19.08
N PRO A 72 5.76 -1.74 -18.95
CA PRO A 72 4.92 -2.92 -19.23
C PRO A 72 4.00 -3.32 -18.05
N PHE A 73 3.87 -2.48 -17.03
CA PHE A 73 3.08 -2.74 -15.81
C PHE A 73 1.91 -1.77 -15.70
N THR A 74 0.87 -2.19 -14.99
CA THR A 74 -0.29 -1.32 -14.72
C THR A 74 0.12 -0.15 -13.82
N ILE A 75 -0.26 1.07 -14.19
CA ILE A 75 -0.10 2.25 -13.34
C ILE A 75 -1.37 2.44 -12.51
N ALA A 76 -1.22 2.48 -11.18
CA ALA A 76 -2.30 2.84 -10.28
C ALA A 76 -2.54 4.35 -10.29
N GLN A 77 -3.79 4.75 -10.53
CA GLN A 77 -4.16 6.16 -10.70
C GLN A 77 -4.43 6.87 -9.37
N LYS A 78 -5.06 6.17 -8.40
CA LYS A 78 -5.56 6.79 -7.17
C LYS A 78 -4.77 6.37 -5.92
N PHE A 79 -4.66 5.07 -5.71
CA PHE A 79 -3.95 4.49 -4.59
C PHE A 79 -3.41 3.10 -4.93
N ILE A 80 -2.38 2.68 -4.20
CA ILE A 80 -1.97 1.27 -4.12
C ILE A 80 -2.28 0.74 -2.73
N LYS A 81 -2.69 -0.52 -2.63
CA LYS A 81 -2.92 -1.17 -1.34
C LYS A 81 -1.67 -1.92 -0.91
N TYR A 82 -1.16 -1.61 0.26
CA TYR A 82 0.01 -2.27 0.86
C TYR A 82 -0.28 -2.60 2.32
N PHE A 83 -0.22 -3.88 2.67
CA PHE A 83 -0.60 -4.42 4.00
C PHE A 83 -1.93 -3.90 4.56
N GLY A 84 -2.93 -3.72 3.70
CA GLY A 84 -4.26 -3.25 4.14
C GLY A 84 -4.41 -1.72 4.15
N ILE A 85 -3.31 -0.96 4.02
CA ILE A 85 -3.32 0.49 3.93
C ILE A 85 -3.35 0.92 2.47
N ASN A 86 -4.23 1.86 2.14
CA ASN A 86 -4.27 2.50 0.83
C ASN A 86 -3.28 3.68 0.83
N LEU A 87 -2.16 3.54 0.13
CA LEU A 87 -1.20 4.61 -0.10
C LEU A 87 -1.69 5.46 -1.27
N THR A 88 -1.98 6.74 -1.01
CA THR A 88 -2.55 7.68 -1.98
C THR A 88 -1.47 8.56 -2.62
N LYS A 89 -1.79 9.15 -3.76
CA LYS A 89 -0.89 10.06 -4.50
C LYS A 89 -0.81 11.40 -3.79
N ASP A 90 -1.96 11.92 -3.36
CA ASP A 90 -2.06 13.09 -2.49
C ASP A 90 -2.22 12.66 -1.02
N ILE A 91 -1.45 13.30 -0.13
CA ILE A 91 -1.46 13.04 1.31
C ILE A 91 -2.83 13.39 1.92
N LYS A 92 -3.54 14.36 1.34
CA LYS A 92 -4.87 14.79 1.82
C LYS A 92 -5.89 13.66 1.76
N ASP A 93 -5.80 12.80 0.75
CA ASP A 93 -6.72 11.69 0.55
C ASP A 93 -6.44 10.52 1.49
N LEU A 94 -5.26 10.49 2.11
CA LEU A 94 -4.81 9.36 2.94
C LEU A 94 -5.74 9.12 4.14
N TYR A 95 -6.33 10.18 4.69
CA TYR A 95 -7.31 10.07 5.78
C TYR A 95 -8.62 9.44 5.30
N ASP A 96 -9.19 9.96 4.22
CA ASP A 96 -10.49 9.49 3.72
C ASP A 96 -10.41 8.08 3.15
N GLU A 97 -9.31 7.75 2.46
CA GLU A 97 -9.09 6.44 1.86
C GLU A 97 -8.77 5.34 2.88
N ASN A 98 -8.45 5.69 4.14
CA ASN A 98 -8.15 4.74 5.20
C ASN A 98 -9.05 4.91 6.42
N TYR A 99 -8.92 6.00 7.17
CA TYR A 99 -9.64 6.23 8.43
C TYR A 99 -11.15 6.32 8.23
N ARG A 100 -11.63 7.09 7.25
CA ARG A 100 -13.08 7.19 7.01
C ARG A 100 -13.69 5.84 6.63
N LYS A 101 -12.99 5.05 5.80
CA LYS A 101 -13.42 3.68 5.47
C LYS A 101 -13.42 2.78 6.69
N PHE A 102 -12.37 2.81 7.50
CA PHE A 102 -12.29 2.04 8.74
C PHE A 102 -13.41 2.38 9.74
N MET A 103 -13.76 3.66 9.87
CA MET A 103 -14.88 4.08 10.73
C MET A 103 -16.23 3.55 10.23
N LYS A 104 -16.44 3.49 8.91
CA LYS A 104 -17.63 2.84 8.34
C LYS A 104 -17.66 1.34 8.62
N GLU A 105 -16.53 0.65 8.48
CA GLU A 105 -16.41 -0.77 8.82
C GLU A 105 -16.76 -1.03 10.29
N ILE A 106 -16.27 -0.19 11.22
CA ILE A 106 -16.63 -0.25 12.64
C ILE A 106 -18.15 -0.10 12.82
N GLU A 107 -18.77 0.87 12.14
CA GLU A 107 -20.21 1.10 12.23
C GLU A 107 -21.02 -0.12 11.73
N GLU A 108 -20.61 -0.71 10.60
CA GLU A 108 -21.23 -1.91 10.05
C GLU A 108 -21.07 -3.13 10.95
N ASP A 109 -19.86 -3.36 11.48
CA ASP A 109 -19.57 -4.50 12.35
C ASP A 109 -20.30 -4.38 13.70
N THR A 110 -20.36 -3.17 14.27
CA THR A 110 -21.13 -2.93 15.50
C THR A 110 -22.63 -3.12 15.29
N LYS A 111 -23.18 -2.72 14.13
CA LYS A 111 -24.57 -3.03 13.75
C LYS A 111 -24.81 -4.53 13.66
N LYS A 112 -23.92 -5.29 13.03
CA LYS A 112 -24.01 -6.77 12.95
C LYS A 112 -23.98 -7.42 14.34
N TRP A 113 -23.12 -6.94 15.23
CA TRP A 113 -22.95 -7.52 16.57
C TRP A 113 -24.06 -7.15 17.56
N LYS A 114 -24.86 -6.12 17.25
CA LYS A 114 -25.96 -5.65 18.13
C LYS A 114 -26.90 -6.78 18.55
N ASN A 115 -27.20 -7.70 17.62
CA ASN A 115 -28.17 -8.77 17.80
C ASN A 115 -27.55 -10.07 18.34
N ILE A 116 -26.23 -10.12 18.56
CA ILE A 116 -25.59 -11.32 19.09
C ILE A 116 -25.90 -11.42 20.59
N PRO A 117 -26.50 -12.54 21.06
CA PRO A 117 -26.75 -12.76 22.47
C PRO A 117 -25.43 -13.05 23.20
N ARG A 118 -24.83 -12.02 23.80
CA ARG A 118 -23.66 -12.10 24.67
C ARG A 118 -23.81 -11.15 25.85
N SER A 119 -23.16 -11.51 26.95
CA SER A 119 -22.98 -10.64 28.11
C SER A 119 -22.22 -9.36 27.77
N CYS A 120 -22.35 -8.32 28.61
CA CYS A 120 -21.61 -7.06 28.45
C CYS A 120 -20.09 -7.30 28.35
N ILE A 121 -19.54 -8.19 29.17
CA ILE A 121 -18.12 -8.56 29.11
C ILE A 121 -17.76 -9.24 27.78
N GLY A 122 -18.65 -10.11 27.29
CA GLY A 122 -18.49 -10.76 25.98
C GLY A 122 -18.46 -9.75 24.82
N ARG A 123 -19.22 -8.65 24.91
CA ARG A 123 -19.21 -7.56 23.93
C ARG A 123 -17.91 -6.74 23.98
N VAL A 124 -17.44 -6.39 25.18
CA VAL A 124 -16.14 -5.71 25.35
C VAL A 124 -15.01 -6.52 24.75
N ASN A 125 -15.00 -7.84 24.97
CA ASN A 125 -13.95 -8.70 24.42
C ASN A 125 -14.00 -8.78 22.88
N ILE A 126 -15.19 -8.79 22.26
CA ILE A 126 -15.30 -8.70 20.79
C ILE A 126 -14.66 -7.42 20.29
N VAL A 127 -15.01 -6.27 20.90
CA VAL A 127 -14.45 -4.98 20.48
C VAL A 127 -12.93 -4.96 20.62
N LYS A 128 -12.40 -5.45 21.74
CA LYS A 128 -10.94 -5.53 21.97
C LYS A 128 -10.23 -6.44 20.97
N MET A 129 -10.80 -7.61 20.65
CA MET A 129 -10.13 -8.55 19.74
C MET A 129 -10.25 -8.13 18.27
N SER A 130 -11.40 -7.61 17.87
CA SER A 130 -11.72 -7.36 16.46
C SER A 130 -11.40 -5.95 15.98
N LEU A 131 -11.61 -4.92 16.83
CA LEU A 131 -11.49 -3.51 16.43
C LEU A 131 -10.22 -2.87 16.95
N LEU A 132 -9.87 -3.09 18.23
CA LEU A 132 -8.73 -2.42 18.85
C LEU A 132 -7.40 -2.79 18.15
N SER A 133 -7.20 -4.07 17.83
CA SER A 133 -6.01 -4.54 17.11
C SER A 133 -5.85 -3.86 15.75
N LYS A 134 -6.92 -3.80 14.96
CA LYS A 134 -6.95 -3.11 13.66
C LYS A 134 -6.71 -1.61 13.81
N ALA A 135 -7.33 -0.97 14.81
CA ALA A 135 -7.18 0.46 15.05
C ALA A 135 -5.73 0.82 15.37
N ILE A 136 -5.10 0.10 16.31
CA ILE A 136 -3.68 0.29 16.67
C ILE A 136 -2.77 0.13 15.46
N TYR A 137 -3.02 -0.89 14.63
CA TYR A 137 -2.26 -1.09 13.40
C TYR A 137 -2.39 0.10 12.45
N THR A 138 -3.61 0.54 12.14
CA THR A 138 -3.86 1.66 11.23
C THR A 138 -3.23 2.96 11.74
N PHE A 139 -3.35 3.25 13.05
CA PHE A 139 -2.78 4.45 13.66
C PHE A 139 -1.25 4.47 13.62
N ASN A 140 -0.61 3.31 13.78
CA ASN A 140 0.85 3.21 13.71
C ASN A 140 1.37 3.23 12.26
N ALA A 141 0.60 2.71 11.31
CA ALA A 141 1.03 2.59 9.92
C ALA A 141 0.90 3.91 9.13
N ILE A 142 -0.06 4.77 9.49
CA ILE A 142 -0.34 6.00 8.76
C ILE A 142 0.22 7.21 9.53
N PRO A 143 1.21 7.95 9.01
CA PRO A 143 1.86 9.06 9.70
C PRO A 143 1.04 10.36 9.63
N ILE A 144 -0.26 10.29 9.91
CA ILE A 144 -1.14 11.46 10.04
C ILE A 144 -1.27 11.79 11.52
N LYS A 145 -1.00 13.05 11.87
CA LYS A 145 -1.39 13.57 13.19
C LYS A 145 -2.90 13.78 13.18
N ILE A 146 -3.61 13.03 14.02
CA ILE A 146 -5.04 13.20 14.29
C ILE A 146 -5.21 14.31 15.33
#